data_AF-A0A1Q7HUN5-F1
#
_entry.id   AF-A0A1Q7HUN5-F1
#
_cell.length_a   1.000
_cell.length_b   1.000
_cell.length_c   1.000
_cell.angle_alpha   90.00
_cell.angle_beta   90.00
_cell.angle_gamma   90.00
#
_symmetry.space_group_name_H-M   'P 1'
#
loop_
_entity.id
_entity.type
_entity.pdbx_description
1 polymer ?
#
loop_
_entity_poly.entity_id
_entity_poly.type
_entity_poly.pdbx_seq_one_letter_code
_entity_poly.pdbx_strand_id
1 'polypeptide(L)'
;MADAQARWLVAASAIAIVAVVSLLVLPERTRDPRRGLSLTEGWRFFFTALLAFQLGHVGEHVAQMIQLHVLDLPAAQARGVIGVLDIEWVHFLWSTAVLIATITLARRLPHNRWLLLTLVLATWHELEHVTLMATYLRTGVSGTPGLLASGGLIGGGLPISRPDLHFLYNSMLTIPLFLAFRAEVLRRAPVGLALRRV
;
A
#
# COMPACT_ATOMS: atom_id res chain seq x y z
N MET A 1 0.79 24.41 18.07
CA MET A 1 1.04 24.03 16.66
C MET A 1 1.04 22.51 16.44
N ALA A 2 1.41 21.69 17.44
CA ALA A 2 1.35 20.22 17.38
C ALA A 2 -0.07 19.64 17.12
N ASP A 3 -1.12 20.26 17.68
CA ASP A 3 -2.51 19.80 17.51
C ASP A 3 -3.03 19.82 16.07
N ALA A 4 -2.51 20.69 15.20
CA ALA A 4 -3.03 20.78 13.83
C ALA A 4 -2.48 19.65 12.94
N GLN A 5 -1.21 19.27 13.12
CA GLN A 5 -0.53 18.24 12.32
C GLN A 5 -1.03 16.83 12.68
N ALA A 6 -1.27 16.57 13.98
CA ALA A 6 -1.85 15.32 14.48
C ALA A 6 -3.27 15.05 13.93
N ARG A 7 -4.09 16.10 13.77
CA ARG A 7 -5.45 15.99 13.22
C ARG A 7 -5.47 15.65 11.72
N TRP A 8 -4.49 16.11 10.94
CA TRP A 8 -4.39 15.79 9.50
C TRP A 8 -3.90 14.35 9.25
N LEU A 9 -3.08 13.78 10.14
CA LEU A 9 -2.56 12.42 10.00
C LEU A 9 -3.55 11.35 10.48
N VAL A 10 -4.31 11.63 11.54
CA VAL A 10 -5.49 10.83 11.92
C VAL A 10 -6.57 10.92 10.82
N ALA A 11 -6.76 12.10 10.21
CA ALA A 11 -7.62 12.22 9.04
C ALA A 11 -7.08 11.43 7.83
N ALA A 12 -5.77 11.35 7.60
CA ALA A 12 -5.18 10.57 6.51
C ALA A 12 -5.30 9.05 6.70
N SER A 13 -5.13 8.56 7.94
CA SER A 13 -5.36 7.15 8.30
C SER A 13 -6.85 6.79 8.31
N ALA A 14 -7.71 7.73 8.74
CA ALA A 14 -9.15 7.62 8.55
C ALA A 14 -9.52 7.65 7.06
N ILE A 15 -8.87 8.42 6.18
CA ILE A 15 -9.12 8.41 4.73
C ILE A 15 -8.70 7.08 4.12
N ALA A 16 -7.61 6.45 4.53
CA ALA A 16 -7.22 5.12 4.02
C ALA A 16 -8.23 4.03 4.43
N ILE A 17 -8.66 4.03 5.70
CA ILE A 17 -9.65 3.08 6.23
C ILE A 17 -11.05 3.39 5.69
N VAL A 18 -11.49 4.65 5.71
CA VAL A 18 -12.77 5.12 5.16
C VAL A 18 -12.78 4.99 3.64
N ALA A 19 -11.68 5.13 2.90
CA ALA A 19 -11.65 4.82 1.47
C ALA A 19 -11.82 3.31 1.24
N VAL A 20 -11.07 2.46 1.95
CA VAL A 20 -11.21 1.00 1.86
C VAL A 20 -12.64 0.55 2.23
N VAL A 21 -13.22 1.12 3.28
CA VAL A 21 -14.59 0.83 3.74
C VAL A 21 -15.65 1.45 2.83
N SER A 22 -15.50 2.69 2.38
CA SER A 22 -16.48 3.36 1.50
C SER A 22 -16.47 2.76 0.09
N LEU A 23 -15.35 2.18 -0.36
CA LEU A 23 -15.24 1.49 -1.64
C LEU A 23 -15.84 0.07 -1.62
N LEU A 24 -16.04 -0.53 -0.43
CA LEU A 24 -16.87 -1.72 -0.25
C LEU A 24 -18.37 -1.41 -0.41
N VAL A 25 -18.78 -0.15 -0.23
CA VAL A 25 -20.18 0.31 -0.25
C VAL A 25 -20.58 1.00 -1.55
N LEU A 26 -19.62 1.47 -2.38
CA LEU A 26 -19.95 2.12 -3.65
C LEU A 26 -20.68 1.14 -4.60
N PRO A 27 -21.84 1.52 -5.18
CA PRO A 27 -22.57 0.67 -6.12
C PRO A 27 -21.70 0.29 -7.31
N GLU A 28 -21.84 -0.95 -7.78
CA GLU A 28 -21.14 -1.43 -8.97
C GLU A 28 -21.52 -0.57 -10.18
N ARG A 29 -20.61 0.31 -10.62
CA ARG A 29 -20.80 0.98 -11.92
C ARG A 29 -20.60 -0.07 -13.00
N THR A 30 -21.72 -0.61 -13.48
CA THR A 30 -21.83 -1.60 -14.56
C THR A 30 -20.95 -1.18 -15.73
N ARG A 31 -19.79 -1.82 -15.86
CA ARG A 31 -18.96 -1.75 -17.06
C ARG A 31 -18.99 -3.12 -17.71
N ASP A 32 -19.13 -3.07 -19.03
CA ASP A 32 -19.27 -4.16 -20.00
C ASP A 32 -18.85 -5.56 -19.51
N PRO A 33 -19.81 -6.51 -19.39
CA PRO A 33 -19.54 -7.91 -19.04
C PRO A 33 -18.53 -8.62 -19.96
N ARG A 34 -18.28 -8.07 -21.17
CA ARG A 34 -17.45 -8.70 -22.20
C ARG A 34 -15.95 -8.46 -22.04
N ARG A 35 -15.52 -7.65 -21.07
CA ARG A 35 -14.09 -7.31 -20.85
C ARG A 35 -13.37 -8.15 -19.80
N GLY A 36 -14.07 -9.00 -19.06
CA GLY A 36 -13.46 -9.84 -18.03
C GLY A 36 -12.77 -11.06 -18.64
N LEU A 37 -11.44 -11.01 -18.79
CA LEU A 37 -10.67 -12.25 -18.77
C LEU A 37 -10.99 -12.93 -17.44
N SER A 38 -11.66 -14.08 -17.47
CA SER A 38 -11.84 -14.89 -16.27
C SER A 38 -10.45 -15.23 -15.72
N LEU A 39 -10.03 -14.54 -14.64
CA LEU A 39 -8.85 -14.94 -13.88
C LEU A 39 -9.06 -16.38 -13.41
N THR A 40 -8.10 -17.26 -13.72
CA THR A 40 -8.08 -18.61 -13.16
C THR A 40 -8.01 -18.52 -11.64
N GLU A 41 -8.43 -19.58 -10.95
CA GLU A 41 -8.40 -19.62 -9.48
C GLU A 41 -7.00 -19.34 -8.92
N GLY A 42 -5.95 -19.84 -9.58
CA GLY A 42 -4.56 -19.55 -9.21
C GLY A 42 -4.21 -18.06 -9.26
N TRP A 43 -4.65 -17.33 -10.29
CA TRP A 43 -4.44 -15.88 -10.37
C TRP A 43 -5.25 -15.10 -9.34
N ARG A 44 -6.48 -15.54 -9.05
CA ARG A 44 -7.30 -14.95 -7.99
C ARG A 44 -6.67 -15.14 -6.62
N PHE A 45 -6.16 -16.34 -6.35
CA PHE A 45 -5.43 -16.64 -5.12
C PHE A 45 -4.18 -15.77 -5.02
N PHE A 46 -3.37 -15.68 -6.08
CA PHE A 46 -2.16 -14.86 -6.09
C PHE A 46 -2.46 -13.38 -5.79
N PHE A 47 -3.48 -12.80 -6.42
CA PHE A 47 -3.88 -11.42 -6.14
C PHE A 47 -4.41 -11.28 -4.71
N THR A 48 -5.23 -12.22 -4.23
CA THR A 48 -5.72 -12.21 -2.84
C THR A 48 -4.57 -12.26 -1.84
N ALA A 49 -3.58 -13.12 -2.07
CA ALA A 49 -2.39 -13.24 -1.23
C ALA A 49 -1.57 -11.95 -1.23
N LEU A 50 -1.34 -11.32 -2.39
CA LEU A 50 -0.66 -10.02 -2.47
C LEU A 50 -1.41 -8.93 -1.68
N LEU A 51 -2.74 -8.85 -1.85
CA LEU A 51 -3.54 -7.86 -1.13
C LEU A 51 -3.50 -8.11 0.38
N ALA A 52 -3.67 -9.36 0.82
CA ALA A 52 -3.59 -9.72 2.24
C ALA A 52 -2.20 -9.42 2.84
N PHE A 53 -1.14 -9.73 2.09
CA PHE A 53 0.23 -9.37 2.44
C PHE A 53 0.34 -7.85 2.63
N GLN A 54 0.03 -7.05 1.61
CA GLN A 54 0.11 -5.59 1.71
C GLN A 54 -0.75 -5.00 2.86
N LEU A 55 -1.94 -5.55 3.11
CA LEU A 55 -2.81 -5.12 4.21
C LEU A 55 -2.20 -5.43 5.59
N GLY A 56 -1.50 -6.56 5.75
CA GLY A 56 -0.77 -6.87 6.98
C GLY A 56 0.31 -5.83 7.29
N HIS A 57 1.09 -5.44 6.28
CA HIS A 57 2.12 -4.40 6.40
C HIS A 57 1.55 -3.04 6.80
N VAL A 58 0.48 -2.61 6.11
CA VAL A 58 -0.20 -1.35 6.44
C VAL A 58 -0.79 -1.42 7.85
N GLY A 59 -1.29 -2.59 8.27
CA GLY A 59 -1.79 -2.81 9.64
C GLY A 59 -0.73 -2.56 10.71
N GLU A 60 0.50 -3.07 10.52
CA GLU A 60 1.64 -2.77 11.41
C GLU A 60 1.92 -1.25 11.47
N HIS A 61 1.90 -0.57 10.32
CA HIS A 61 2.11 0.88 10.31
C HIS A 61 0.94 1.68 10.89
N VAL A 62 -0.30 1.21 10.78
CA VAL A 62 -1.43 1.83 11.50
C VAL A 62 -1.17 1.77 13.00
N ALA A 63 -0.74 0.62 13.52
CA ALA A 63 -0.37 0.51 14.93
C ALA A 63 0.80 1.45 15.29
N GLN A 64 1.80 1.57 14.41
CA GLN A 64 2.89 2.53 14.58
C GLN A 64 2.40 3.99 14.61
N MET A 65 1.45 4.37 13.75
CA MET A 65 0.89 5.72 13.74
C MET A 65 0.07 6.01 15.00
N ILE A 66 -0.67 5.03 15.51
CA ILE A 66 -1.37 5.14 16.80
C ILE A 66 -0.36 5.33 17.93
N GLN A 67 0.70 4.52 17.96
CA GLN A 67 1.77 4.64 18.94
C GLN A 67 2.43 6.03 18.93
N LEU A 68 2.76 6.56 17.75
CA LEU A 68 3.40 7.87 17.60
C LEU A 68 2.48 9.04 17.96
N HIS A 69 1.25 9.05 17.41
CA HIS A 69 0.43 10.27 17.37
C HIS A 69 -0.77 10.25 18.32
N VAL A 70 -1.12 9.09 18.88
CA VAL A 70 -2.23 8.94 19.83
C VAL A 70 -1.72 8.61 21.22
N LEU A 71 -0.68 7.78 21.30
CA LEU A 71 -0.05 7.40 22.57
C LEU A 71 1.19 8.22 22.90
N ASP A 72 1.59 9.14 22.02
CA ASP A 72 2.77 10.00 22.15
C ASP A 72 4.06 9.23 22.48
N LEU A 73 4.18 8.00 21.99
CA LEU A 73 5.38 7.20 22.21
C LEU A 73 6.54 7.78 21.41
N PRO A 74 7.76 7.83 21.98
CA PRO A 74 8.95 8.17 21.23
C PRO A 74 9.12 7.23 20.02
N ALA A 75 9.70 7.73 18.92
CA ALA A 75 9.90 6.94 17.70
C ALA A 75 10.67 5.63 17.92
N ALA A 76 11.56 5.58 18.91
CA ALA A 76 12.27 4.35 19.29
C ALA A 76 11.36 3.24 19.86
N GLN A 77 10.18 3.61 20.37
CA GLN A 77 9.20 2.71 20.98
C GLN A 77 7.98 2.45 20.07
N ALA A 78 7.69 3.33 19.13
CA ALA A 78 6.62 3.16 18.17
C ALA A 78 7.06 2.28 16.98
N ARG A 79 6.92 0.97 17.15
CA ARG A 79 7.45 -0.05 16.22
C ARG A 79 6.37 -0.95 15.59
N GLY A 80 5.09 -0.63 15.78
CA GLY A 80 3.97 -1.49 15.35
C GLY A 80 3.57 -2.53 16.39
N VAL A 81 2.74 -3.49 15.99
CA VAL A 81 2.28 -4.59 16.86
C VAL A 81 3.40 -5.61 17.05
N ILE A 82 4.06 -5.98 15.95
CA ILE A 82 5.17 -6.93 15.94
C ILE A 82 6.47 -6.16 15.75
N GLY A 83 6.89 -5.42 16.79
CA GLY A 83 8.00 -4.45 16.71
C GLY A 83 9.38 -4.98 16.29
N VAL A 84 9.58 -6.29 16.26
CA VAL A 84 10.79 -6.92 15.70
C VAL A 84 10.84 -6.82 14.16
N LEU A 85 9.69 -6.62 13.51
CA LEU A 85 9.60 -6.45 12.06
C LEU A 85 9.99 -5.04 11.59
N ASP A 86 10.06 -4.06 12.50
CA ASP A 86 10.43 -2.68 12.18
C ASP A 86 11.96 -2.52 11.98
N ILE A 87 12.50 -3.19 10.97
CA ILE A 87 13.91 -3.16 10.60
C ILE A 87 14.07 -2.96 9.09
N GLU A 88 15.18 -2.35 8.68
CA GLU A 88 15.39 -1.93 7.28
C GLU A 88 15.27 -3.08 6.28
N TRP A 89 15.78 -4.26 6.64
CA TRP A 89 15.70 -5.46 5.80
C TRP A 89 14.28 -5.94 5.55
N VAL A 90 13.42 -5.91 6.56
CA VAL A 90 12.02 -6.35 6.40
C VAL A 90 11.31 -5.42 5.45
N HIS A 91 11.40 -4.10 5.64
CA HIS A 91 10.75 -3.13 4.76
C HIS A 91 11.25 -3.23 3.32
N PHE A 92 12.56 -3.36 3.12
CA PHE A 92 13.14 -3.51 1.79
C PHE A 92 12.63 -4.78 1.09
N LEU A 93 12.77 -5.95 1.72
CA LEU A 93 12.32 -7.21 1.13
C LEU A 93 10.80 -7.24 0.88
N TRP A 94 10.02 -6.63 1.78
CA TRP A 94 8.58 -6.50 1.63
C TRP A 94 8.21 -5.67 0.41
N SER A 95 8.79 -4.47 0.29
CA SER A 95 8.56 -3.56 -0.82
C SER A 95 8.99 -4.18 -2.15
N THR A 96 10.15 -4.84 -2.20
CA THR A 96 10.61 -5.59 -3.38
C THR A 96 9.62 -6.69 -3.77
N ALA A 97 9.13 -7.48 -2.81
CA ALA A 97 8.16 -8.55 -3.06
C ALA A 97 6.84 -8.01 -3.62
N VAL A 98 6.33 -6.92 -3.05
CA VAL A 98 5.11 -6.25 -3.54
C VAL A 98 5.31 -5.70 -4.95
N LEU A 99 6.46 -5.09 -5.24
CA LEU A 99 6.77 -4.59 -6.59
C LEU A 99 6.80 -5.74 -7.61
N ILE A 100 7.50 -6.84 -7.32
CA ILE A 100 7.59 -8.00 -8.22
C ILE A 100 6.20 -8.61 -8.47
N ALA A 101 5.40 -8.79 -7.42
CA ALA A 101 4.06 -9.33 -7.54
C ALA A 101 3.14 -8.39 -8.33
N THR A 102 3.27 -7.07 -8.12
CA THR A 102 2.51 -6.05 -8.86
C THR A 102 2.89 -6.02 -10.33
N ILE A 103 4.19 -6.11 -10.67
CA ILE A 103 4.67 -6.26 -12.06
C ILE A 103 4.05 -7.50 -12.70
N THR A 104 4.05 -8.62 -11.98
CA THR A 104 3.53 -9.90 -12.46
C THR A 104 2.03 -9.80 -12.79
N LEU A 105 1.24 -9.21 -11.88
CA LEU A 105 -0.18 -8.95 -12.12
C LEU A 105 -0.40 -7.93 -13.25
N ALA A 106 0.39 -6.85 -13.31
CA ALA A 106 0.23 -5.79 -14.31
C ALA A 106 0.48 -6.32 -15.73
N ARG A 107 1.43 -7.25 -15.90
CA ARG A 107 1.63 -7.97 -17.18
C ARG A 107 0.45 -8.86 -17.53
N ARG A 108 -0.20 -9.47 -16.53
CA ARG A 108 -1.37 -10.33 -16.73
C ARG A 108 -2.65 -9.54 -17.01
N LEU A 109 -2.77 -8.36 -16.41
CA LEU A 109 -3.96 -7.49 -16.39
C LEU A 109 -3.60 -6.05 -16.84
N PRO A 110 -3.04 -5.86 -18.06
CA PRO A 110 -2.52 -4.56 -18.50
C PRO A 110 -3.62 -3.51 -18.71
N HIS A 111 -4.88 -3.93 -18.76
CA HIS A 111 -6.04 -3.05 -18.91
C HIS A 111 -6.48 -2.42 -17.57
N ASN A 112 -6.01 -2.94 -16.44
CA ASN A 112 -6.39 -2.45 -15.13
C ASN A 112 -5.57 -1.21 -14.75
N ARG A 113 -6.15 -0.04 -14.97
CA ARG A 113 -5.49 1.26 -14.71
C ARG A 113 -5.13 1.46 -13.23
N TRP A 114 -5.88 0.88 -12.31
CA TRP A 114 -5.56 0.96 -10.88
C TRP A 114 -4.32 0.13 -10.55
N LEU A 115 -4.18 -1.04 -11.17
CA LEU A 115 -2.99 -1.86 -11.03
C LEU A 115 -1.75 -1.20 -11.64
N LEU A 116 -1.89 -0.53 -12.78
CA LEU A 116 -0.81 0.27 -13.37
C LEU A 116 -0.41 1.46 -12.48
N LEU A 117 -1.38 2.15 -11.89
CA LEU A 117 -1.10 3.19 -10.89
C LEU A 117 -0.36 2.62 -9.67
N THR A 118 -0.81 1.46 -9.18
CA THR A 118 -0.14 0.73 -8.09
C THR A 118 1.30 0.43 -8.45
N LEU A 119 1.57 -0.01 -9.69
CA LEU A 119 2.93 -0.30 -10.16
C LEU A 119 3.83 0.95 -10.11
N VAL A 120 3.34 2.10 -10.57
CA VAL A 120 4.10 3.37 -10.53
C VAL A 120 4.43 3.76 -9.08
N LEU A 121 3.44 3.68 -8.19
CA LEU A 121 3.60 4.02 -6.77
C LEU A 121 4.51 3.02 -6.04
N ALA A 122 4.39 1.73 -6.32
CA ALA A 122 5.27 0.69 -5.80
C ALA A 122 6.71 0.89 -6.28
N THR A 123 6.90 1.32 -7.52
CA THR A 123 8.24 1.61 -8.05
C THR A 123 8.84 2.82 -7.34
N TRP A 124 8.08 3.89 -7.16
CA TRP A 124 8.54 5.06 -6.41
C TRP A 124 8.89 4.72 -4.96
N HIS A 125 8.03 3.96 -4.29
CA HIS A 125 8.25 3.54 -2.91
C HIS A 125 9.47 2.61 -2.79
N GLU A 126 9.68 1.71 -3.76
CA GLU A 126 10.89 0.89 -3.79
C GLU A 126 12.16 1.72 -3.98
N LEU A 127 12.15 2.79 -4.79
CA LEU A 127 13.31 3.67 -4.95
C LEU A 127 13.71 4.36 -3.63
N GLU A 128 12.72 4.72 -2.82
CA GLU A 128 12.95 5.19 -1.44
C GLU A 128 13.67 4.11 -0.62
N HIS A 129 13.16 2.87 -0.64
CA HIS A 129 13.76 1.75 0.10
C HIS A 129 15.15 1.37 -0.40
N VAL A 130 15.42 1.41 -1.69
CA VAL A 130 16.76 1.23 -2.25
C VAL A 130 17.71 2.28 -1.71
N THR A 131 17.27 3.54 -1.60
CA THR A 131 18.07 4.64 -1.06
C THR A 131 18.37 4.45 0.43
N LEU A 132 17.35 4.09 1.22
CA LEU A 132 17.47 3.82 2.65
C LEU A 132 18.37 2.62 2.90
N MET A 133 18.15 1.50 2.19
CA MET A 133 18.96 0.29 2.28
C MET A 133 20.42 0.55 1.87
N ALA A 134 20.66 1.28 0.78
CA ALA A 134 22.02 1.65 0.37
C ALA A 134 22.73 2.49 1.44
N THR A 135 22.00 3.37 2.12
CA THR A 135 22.56 4.17 3.23
C THR A 135 22.85 3.30 4.45
N TYR A 136 21.93 2.42 4.82
CA TYR A 136 22.10 1.46 5.90
C TYR A 136 23.30 0.54 5.67
N LEU A 137 23.45 -0.03 4.47
CA LEU A 137 24.59 -0.89 4.12
C LEU A 137 25.93 -0.15 4.16
N ARG A 138 25.96 1.15 3.85
CA ARG A 138 27.19 1.97 3.90
C ARG A 138 27.57 2.43 5.30
N THR A 139 26.58 2.69 6.15
CA THR A 139 26.81 3.44 7.41
C THR A 139 26.44 2.65 8.67
N GLY A 140 25.67 1.57 8.55
CA GLY A 140 25.04 0.87 9.66
C GLY A 140 23.89 1.64 10.32
N VAL A 141 23.56 2.85 9.86
CA VAL A 141 22.54 3.71 10.46
C VAL A 141 21.17 3.41 9.84
N SER A 142 20.22 2.96 10.66
CA SER A 142 18.83 2.76 10.28
C SER A 142 17.99 4.02 10.51
N GLY A 143 16.79 4.09 9.93
CA GLY A 143 15.86 5.18 10.19
C GLY A 143 16.26 6.53 9.57
N THR A 144 17.14 6.52 8.55
CA THR A 144 17.55 7.74 7.85
C THR A 144 16.39 8.36 7.05
N PRO A 145 16.38 9.68 6.78
CA PRO A 145 15.26 10.36 6.11
C PRO A 145 14.96 9.95 4.67
N GLY A 146 15.88 9.23 4.01
CA GLY A 146 15.71 8.81 2.62
C GLY A 146 15.69 9.98 1.65
N LEU A 147 14.80 9.95 0.65
CA LEU A 147 14.74 10.95 -0.41
C LEU A 147 13.88 12.16 0.00
N LEU A 148 12.67 11.91 0.52
CA LEU A 148 11.64 12.95 0.68
C LEU A 148 11.17 13.22 2.11
N ALA A 149 11.60 12.47 3.13
CA ALA A 149 11.25 12.86 4.51
C ALA A 149 12.02 14.10 4.94
N SER A 150 11.66 14.72 6.06
CA SER A 150 12.36 15.88 6.60
C SER A 150 13.86 15.60 6.79
N GLY A 151 14.71 16.35 6.09
CA GLY A 151 16.17 16.10 6.01
C GLY A 151 16.60 15.15 4.88
N GLY A 152 15.70 14.87 3.94
CA GLY A 152 15.90 13.96 2.81
C GLY A 152 16.82 14.51 1.72
N LEU A 153 17.30 13.61 0.86
CA LEU A 153 18.29 13.91 -0.17
C LEU A 153 17.78 14.86 -1.27
N ILE A 154 16.47 14.89 -1.54
CA ILE A 154 15.89 15.73 -2.59
C ILE A 154 15.40 17.04 -1.98
N GLY A 155 16.18 18.12 -2.15
CA GLY A 155 15.78 19.47 -1.72
C GLY A 155 15.59 19.63 -0.21
N GLY A 156 16.18 18.76 0.61
CA GLY A 156 15.97 18.73 2.07
C GLY A 156 14.69 18.01 2.49
N GLY A 157 13.91 17.50 1.53
CA GLY A 157 12.67 16.76 1.75
C GLY A 157 11.46 17.62 2.10
N LEU A 158 10.37 16.93 2.42
CA LEU A 158 9.10 17.50 2.85
C LEU A 158 9.08 17.67 4.38
N PRO A 159 8.25 18.58 4.94
CA PRO A 159 8.14 18.80 6.39
C PRO A 159 7.30 17.70 7.08
N ILE A 160 7.64 16.45 6.82
CA ILE A 160 6.99 15.25 7.34
C ILE A 160 8.04 14.28 7.85
N SER A 161 7.73 13.56 8.93
CA SER A 161 8.67 12.58 9.46
C SER A 161 8.76 11.37 8.54
N ARG A 162 9.85 10.61 8.64
CA ARG A 162 10.03 9.37 7.86
C ARG A 162 8.91 8.35 8.12
N PRO A 163 8.51 8.04 9.37
CA PRO A 163 7.37 7.15 9.62
C PRO A 163 6.07 7.63 8.94
N ASP A 164 5.79 8.94 8.98
CA ASP A 164 4.59 9.51 8.35
C ASP A 164 4.61 9.38 6.83
N LEU A 165 5.75 9.71 6.21
CA LEU A 165 5.93 9.57 4.76
C LEU A 165 5.81 8.11 4.33
N HIS A 166 6.42 7.20 5.08
CA HIS A 166 6.37 5.78 4.78
C HIS A 166 4.93 5.24 4.88
N PHE A 167 4.16 5.67 5.88
CA PHE A 167 2.74 5.34 5.99
C PHE A 167 1.92 5.92 4.82
N LEU A 168 2.23 7.14 4.39
CA LEU A 168 1.60 7.78 3.22
C LEU A 168 1.85 6.97 1.94
N TYR A 169 3.09 6.59 1.65
CA TYR A 169 3.42 5.77 0.48
C TYR A 169 2.67 4.43 0.49
N ASN A 170 2.67 3.73 1.62
CA ASN A 170 1.93 2.49 1.78
C ASN A 170 0.43 2.67 1.52
N SER A 171 -0.16 3.76 2.02
CA SER A 171 -1.58 4.08 1.81
C SER A 171 -1.87 4.38 0.33
N MET A 172 -1.03 5.20 -0.30
CA MET A 172 -1.16 5.55 -1.72
C MET A 172 -1.04 4.34 -2.64
N LEU A 173 -0.22 3.34 -2.30
CA LEU A 173 -0.10 2.07 -3.03
C LEU A 173 -1.30 1.15 -2.76
N THR A 174 -1.71 1.02 -1.51
CA THR A 174 -2.70 0.01 -1.08
C THR A 174 -4.10 0.31 -1.61
N ILE A 175 -4.50 1.59 -1.65
CA ILE A 175 -5.81 2.03 -2.15
C ILE A 175 -6.03 1.58 -3.62
N PRO A 176 -5.15 1.92 -4.59
CA PRO A 176 -5.30 1.47 -5.97
C PRO A 176 -5.13 -0.05 -6.12
N LEU A 177 -4.31 -0.72 -5.29
CA LEU A 177 -4.21 -2.18 -5.30
C LEU A 177 -5.56 -2.83 -4.95
N PHE A 178 -6.24 -2.32 -3.92
CA PHE A 178 -7.57 -2.77 -3.53
C PHE A 178 -8.62 -2.49 -4.63
N LEU A 179 -8.58 -1.31 -5.25
CA LEU A 179 -9.46 -0.96 -6.37
C LEU A 179 -9.26 -1.89 -7.57
N ALA A 180 -8.01 -2.24 -7.87
CA ALA A 180 -7.67 -3.22 -8.89
C ALA A 180 -8.22 -4.61 -8.53
N PHE A 181 -8.03 -5.05 -7.28
CA PHE A 181 -8.53 -6.33 -6.78
C PHE A 181 -10.06 -6.43 -6.90
N ARG A 182 -10.76 -5.39 -6.46
CA ARG A 182 -12.23 -5.31 -6.56
C ARG A 182 -12.71 -5.43 -8.01
N ALA A 183 -12.01 -4.78 -8.94
CA ALA A 183 -12.37 -4.80 -10.35
C ALA A 183 -12.23 -6.18 -11.01
N GLU A 184 -11.26 -7.00 -10.56
CA GLU A 184 -10.86 -8.24 -11.26
C GLU A 184 -11.29 -9.52 -10.52
N VAL A 185 -11.30 -9.50 -9.18
CA VAL A 185 -11.53 -10.70 -8.36
C VAL A 185 -12.94 -10.72 -7.78
N LEU A 186 -13.46 -9.57 -7.32
CA LEU A 186 -14.79 -9.49 -6.72
C LEU A 186 -15.91 -9.40 -7.76
N ARG A 187 -15.62 -8.96 -8.99
CA ARG A 187 -16.59 -8.99 -10.09
C ARG A 187 -16.85 -10.42 -10.53
N ARG A 188 -18.01 -10.96 -10.16
CA ARG A 188 -18.56 -12.19 -10.75
C ARG A 188 -19.20 -11.85 -12.10
N ALA A 189 -19.01 -12.71 -13.10
CA ALA A 189 -19.82 -12.64 -14.32
C ALA A 189 -21.31 -12.74 -13.93
N PRO A 190 -22.22 -11.96 -14.55
CA PRO A 190 -23.63 -12.07 -14.25
C PRO A 190 -24.09 -13.52 -14.51
N VAL A 191 -24.66 -14.14 -13.49
CA VAL A 191 -25.19 -15.52 -13.49
C VAL A 191 -26.35 -15.69 -14.50
N GLY A 192 -26.82 -14.62 -15.14
CA GLY A 192 -28.06 -14.59 -15.93
C GLY A 192 -28.00 -14.98 -17.41
N LEU A 193 -26.87 -15.43 -17.98
CA LEU A 193 -26.81 -15.78 -19.42
C LEU A 193 -26.62 -17.27 -19.72
N ALA A 194 -26.49 -18.12 -18.71
CA ALA A 194 -26.37 -19.58 -18.88
C ALA A 194 -27.72 -20.32 -18.94
N LEU A 195 -28.85 -19.64 -18.72
CA LEU A 195 -30.18 -20.28 -18.67
C LEU A 195 -31.10 -19.97 -19.87
N ARG A 196 -30.57 -19.46 -20.98
CA ARG A 196 -31.34 -19.22 -22.23
C ARG A 196 -30.95 -20.15 -23.39
N ARG A 197 -30.67 -21.42 -23.07
CA ARG A 197 -30.62 -22.52 -24.05
C ARG A 197 -31.23 -23.78 -23.45
N VAL A 198 -32.54 -23.76 -23.26
CA VAL A 198 -33.41 -24.95 -23.34
C VAL A 198 -34.67 -24.51 -24.05
#